data_AF-A0AAD9V1A2-F1
#
_entry.id   AF-A0AAD9V1A2-F1
#
_cell.length_a   1.000
_cell.length_b   1.000
_cell.length_c   1.000
_cell.angle_alpha   90.00
_cell.angle_beta   90.00
_cell.angle_gamma   90.00
#
_symmetry.space_group_name_H-M   'P 1'
#
loop_
_entity.id
_entity.type
_entity.pdbx_description
1 polymer ?
#
loop_
_entity_poly.entity_id
_entity_poly.type
_entity_poly.pdbx_seq_one_letter_code
_entity_poly.pdbx_strand_id
1 'polypeptide(L)'
;KKVVVEKDGRKKDISFRKILLNRCQKEFKKENSIEKTINEKLADLVNQGLKEEELQKRKIDLQDQVHQAKRRTLGNIQFIGELFKLKMLTESIMHDCAVELLRRNDEESFECLCKLLITIGKDLDHKKGK
;
A
#
# COMPACT_ATOMS: atom_id res chain seq x y z
N LYS A 1 -0.25 -26.08 -4.13
CA LYS A 1 0.51 -27.13 -3.42
C LYS A 1 0.71 -26.67 -1.97
N LYS A 2 0.28 -27.45 -0.97
CA LYS A 2 0.57 -27.21 0.45
C LYS A 2 1.87 -27.95 0.79
N VAL A 3 2.79 -27.28 1.46
CA VAL A 3 4.04 -27.86 1.96
C VAL A 3 3.97 -27.79 3.48
N VAL A 4 4.11 -28.93 4.13
CA VAL A 4 4.17 -29.02 5.59
C VAL A 4 5.60 -28.70 6.00
N VAL A 5 5.78 -27.68 6.84
CA VAL A 5 7.09 -27.32 7.39
C VAL A 5 7.03 -27.48 8.90
N GLU A 6 7.99 -28.21 9.45
CA GLU A 6 8.11 -28.45 10.89
C GLU A 6 9.19 -27.52 11.46
N LYS A 7 8.80 -26.65 12.39
CA LYS A 7 9.71 -25.72 13.08
C LYS A 7 9.33 -25.71 14.56
N ASP A 8 10.29 -25.96 15.45
CA ASP A 8 10.09 -26.07 16.91
C ASP A 8 8.99 -27.06 17.33
N GLY A 9 8.94 -28.24 16.68
CA GLY A 9 7.94 -29.28 16.99
C GLY A 9 6.51 -28.94 16.58
N ARG A 10 6.28 -27.79 15.90
CA ARG A 10 4.98 -27.41 15.36
C ARG A 10 4.96 -27.59 13.84
N LYS A 11 4.09 -28.49 13.36
CA LYS A 11 3.79 -28.63 11.92
C LYS A 11 2.93 -27.44 11.47
N LYS A 12 3.46 -26.64 10.55
CA LYS A 12 2.72 -25.56 9.89
C LYS A 12 2.55 -25.88 8.41
N ASP A 13 1.30 -25.87 7.97
CA ASP A 13 0.97 -25.86 6.56
C ASP A 13 1.31 -24.48 5.97
N ILE A 14 2.24 -24.48 5.04
CA ILE A 14 2.63 -23.33 4.25
C ILE A 14 2.17 -23.54 2.81
N SER A 15 1.50 -22.53 2.26
CA SER A 15 1.13 -22.50 0.84
C SER A 15 1.75 -21.27 0.19
N PHE A 16 2.03 -21.37 -1.11
CA PHE A 16 2.49 -20.22 -1.90
C PHE A 16 1.56 -19.02 -1.73
N ARG A 17 0.23 -19.26 -1.75
CA ARG A 17 -0.79 -18.25 -1.45
C ARG A 17 -0.55 -17.55 -0.11
N LYS A 18 -0.28 -18.31 0.96
CA LYS A 18 -0.03 -17.76 2.31
C LYS A 18 1.27 -16.95 2.37
N ILE A 19 2.33 -17.40 1.69
CA ILE A 19 3.60 -16.64 1.60
C ILE A 19 3.39 -15.32 0.86
N LEU A 20 2.75 -15.37 -0.31
CA LEU A 20 2.47 -14.20 -1.13
C LEU A 20 1.61 -13.20 -0.36
N LEU A 21 0.52 -13.67 0.26
CA LEU A 21 -0.35 -12.85 1.12
C LEU A 21 0.43 -12.16 2.24
N ASN A 22 1.23 -12.92 2.99
CA ASN A 22 2.02 -12.36 4.10
C ASN A 22 3.04 -11.32 3.60
N ARG A 23 3.62 -11.52 2.41
CA ARG A 23 4.55 -10.58 1.81
C ARG A 23 3.80 -9.31 1.37
N CYS A 24 2.71 -9.43 0.63
CA CYS A 24 1.87 -8.31 0.20
C CYS A 24 1.40 -7.48 1.40
N GLN A 25 0.94 -8.13 2.48
CA GLN A 25 0.48 -7.43 3.67
C GLN A 25 1.61 -6.68 4.40
N LYS A 26 2.82 -7.24 4.42
CA LYS A 26 3.99 -6.55 5.00
C LYS A 26 4.40 -5.33 4.18
N GLU A 27 4.46 -5.46 2.86
CA GLU A 27 4.82 -4.33 1.98
C GLU A 27 3.78 -3.20 2.07
N PHE A 28 2.48 -3.53 2.00
CA PHE A 28 1.40 -2.54 2.14
C PHE A 28 1.46 -1.76 3.47
N LYS A 29 1.66 -2.47 4.60
CA LYS A 29 1.77 -1.82 5.93
C LYS A 29 3.04 -0.97 6.09
N LYS A 30 4.14 -1.40 5.48
CA LYS A 30 5.43 -0.68 5.53
C LYS A 30 5.37 0.66 4.80
N GLU A 31 4.59 0.77 3.72
CA GLU A 31 4.50 2.01 2.94
C GLU A 31 3.67 3.11 3.61
N ASN A 32 2.60 2.75 4.34
CA ASN A 32 1.77 3.74 5.05
C ASN A 32 2.53 4.51 6.14
N SER A 33 3.65 3.97 6.67
CA SER A 33 4.50 4.71 7.62
C SER A 33 5.49 5.66 6.96
N ILE A 34 5.91 5.39 5.73
CA ILE A 34 6.99 6.15 5.08
C ILE A 34 6.52 7.56 4.70
N GLU A 35 5.34 7.67 4.10
CA GLU A 35 4.76 8.96 3.70
C GLU A 35 4.55 9.87 4.92
N LYS A 36 4.06 9.32 6.03
CA LYS A 36 3.90 10.04 7.29
C LYS A 36 5.23 10.54 7.84
N THR A 37 6.25 9.68 7.91
CA THR A 37 7.58 10.05 8.38
C THR A 37 8.25 11.11 7.50
N ILE A 38 8.03 11.09 6.19
CA ILE A 38 8.61 12.11 5.29
C ILE A 38 7.87 13.45 5.47
N ASN A 39 6.55 13.45 5.63
CA ASN A 39 5.79 14.67 5.90
C ASN A 39 6.14 15.31 7.24
N GLU A 40 6.36 14.49 8.29
CA GLU A 40 6.88 14.96 9.59
C GLU A 40 8.26 15.62 9.43
N LYS A 41 9.18 14.98 8.68
CA LYS A 41 10.50 15.54 8.38
C LYS A 41 10.45 16.85 7.60
N LEU A 42 9.50 16.99 6.66
CA LEU A 42 9.28 18.23 5.92
C LEU A 42 8.82 19.37 6.84
N ALA A 43 7.95 19.07 7.81
CA ALA A 43 7.52 20.05 8.80
C ALA A 43 8.67 20.48 9.72
N ASP A 44 9.52 19.52 10.13
CA ASP A 44 10.64 19.79 11.03
C ASP A 44 11.80 20.55 10.37
N LEU A 45 11.96 20.46 9.05
CA LEU A 45 13.03 21.14 8.30
C LEU A 45 13.02 22.67 8.50
N VAL A 46 11.84 23.27 8.65
CA VAL A 46 11.68 24.72 8.83
C VAL A 46 12.32 25.19 10.14
N ASN A 47 12.43 24.31 11.13
CA ASN A 47 12.96 24.63 12.46
C ASN A 47 14.48 24.40 12.59
N GLN A 48 15.16 23.94 11.53
CA GLN A 48 16.57 23.52 11.61
C GLN A 48 17.59 24.67 11.42
N GLY A 49 17.14 25.91 11.18
CA GLY A 49 18.02 27.07 11.04
C GLY A 49 19.03 26.94 9.88
N LEU A 50 18.67 26.18 8.84
CA LEU A 50 19.52 25.95 7.67
C LEU A 50 19.62 27.21 6.81
N LYS A 51 20.72 27.32 6.04
CA LYS A 51 20.82 28.33 4.97
C LYS A 51 19.77 28.06 3.90
N GLU A 52 19.27 29.13 3.28
CA GLU A 52 18.16 29.06 2.31
C GLU A 52 18.40 28.05 1.19
N GLU A 53 19.59 28.04 0.57
CA GLU A 53 19.94 27.11 -0.50
C GLU A 53 19.90 25.64 -0.05
N GLU A 54 20.39 25.35 1.16
CA GLU A 54 20.40 24.00 1.72
C GLU A 54 18.99 23.55 2.12
N LEU A 55 18.19 24.48 2.66
CA LEU A 55 16.78 24.23 2.99
C LEU A 55 15.97 23.88 1.74
N GLN A 56 16.11 24.67 0.67
CA GLN A 56 15.41 24.41 -0.60
C GLN A 56 15.83 23.06 -1.19
N LYS A 57 17.13 22.75 -1.21
CA LYS A 57 17.62 21.45 -1.69
C LYS A 57 17.02 20.29 -0.90
N ARG A 58 17.05 20.34 0.43
CA ARG A 58 16.48 19.28 1.28
C ARG A 58 14.97 19.16 1.11
N LYS A 59 14.26 20.27 0.88
CA LYS A 59 12.81 20.26 0.61
C LYS A 59 12.49 19.53 -0.69
N ILE A 60 13.23 19.80 -1.75
CA ILE A 60 13.09 19.11 -3.05
C ILE A 60 13.37 17.62 -2.88
N ASP A 61 14.48 17.25 -2.25
CA ASP A 61 14.87 15.84 -2.03
C ASP A 61 13.81 15.06 -1.23
N LEU A 62 13.18 15.70 -0.23
CA LEU A 62 12.09 15.07 0.53
C LEU A 62 10.80 14.99 -0.27
N GLN A 63 10.44 16.03 -1.03
CA GLN A 63 9.27 16.01 -1.90
C GLN A 63 9.37 14.88 -2.94
N ASP A 64 10.54 14.70 -3.55
CA ASP A 64 10.79 13.59 -4.48
C ASP A 64 10.62 12.22 -3.82
N GLN A 65 11.07 12.08 -2.56
CA GLN A 65 10.85 10.86 -1.78
C GLN A 65 9.36 10.62 -1.49
N VAL A 66 8.58 11.67 -1.17
CA VAL A 66 7.12 11.56 -1.02
C VAL A 66 6.50 11.06 -2.32
N HIS A 67 6.80 11.71 -3.45
CA HIS A 67 6.25 11.33 -4.75
C HIS A 67 6.63 9.89 -5.14
N GLN A 68 7.86 9.47 -4.86
CA GLN A 68 8.29 8.09 -5.13
C GLN A 68 7.58 7.07 -4.23
N ALA A 69 7.42 7.37 -2.94
CA ALA A 69 6.68 6.52 -2.01
C ALA A 69 5.21 6.39 -2.44
N LYS A 70 4.55 7.50 -2.77
CA LYS A 70 3.16 7.52 -3.22
C LYS A 70 2.95 6.69 -4.49
N ARG A 71 3.79 6.90 -5.52
CA ARG A 71 3.74 6.09 -6.76
C ARG A 71 3.85 4.59 -6.49
N ARG A 72 4.74 4.19 -5.58
CA ARG A 72 4.90 2.79 -5.19
C ARG A 72 3.67 2.25 -4.48
N THR A 73 3.10 3.01 -3.53
CA THR A 73 1.85 2.63 -2.85
C THR A 73 0.70 2.43 -3.82
N LEU A 74 0.48 3.37 -4.74
CA LEU A 74 -0.60 3.28 -5.73
C LEU A 74 -0.38 2.07 -6.68
N GLY A 75 0.85 1.86 -7.15
CA GLY A 75 1.20 0.68 -7.94
C GLY A 75 0.97 -0.63 -7.20
N ASN A 76 1.29 -0.69 -5.90
CA ASN A 76 1.04 -1.84 -5.06
C ASN A 76 -0.45 -2.14 -4.89
N ILE A 77 -1.30 -1.11 -4.75
CA ILE A 77 -2.76 -1.28 -4.69
C ILE A 77 -3.30 -1.85 -6.02
N GLN A 78 -2.82 -1.35 -7.16
CA GLN A 78 -3.20 -1.91 -8.47
C GLN A 78 -2.78 -3.38 -8.59
N PHE A 79 -1.56 -3.72 -8.19
CA PHE A 79 -1.07 -5.10 -8.19
C PHE A 79 -1.91 -6.02 -7.28
N ILE A 80 -2.31 -5.55 -6.11
CA ILE A 80 -3.22 -6.27 -5.20
C ILE A 80 -4.57 -6.53 -5.90
N GLY A 81 -5.12 -5.57 -6.63
CA GLY A 81 -6.31 -5.75 -7.46
C GLY A 81 -6.18 -6.91 -8.46
N GLU A 82 -5.05 -6.99 -9.16
CA GLU A 82 -4.78 -8.10 -10.09
C GLU A 82 -4.66 -9.45 -9.38
N LEU A 83 -4.06 -9.50 -8.19
CA LEU A 83 -4.02 -10.72 -7.38
C LEU A 83 -5.42 -11.16 -6.91
N PHE A 84 -6.30 -10.22 -6.58
CA PHE A 84 -7.68 -10.51 -6.23
C PHE A 84 -8.47 -11.08 -7.42
N LYS A 85 -8.28 -10.53 -8.62
CA LYS A 85 -8.85 -11.05 -9.87
C LYS A 85 -8.47 -12.51 -10.11
N LEU A 86 -7.23 -12.90 -9.75
CA LEU A 86 -6.74 -14.28 -9.77
C LEU A 86 -7.22 -15.15 -8.58
N LYS A 87 -8.20 -14.66 -7.80
CA LYS A 87 -8.77 -15.30 -6.61
C LYS A 87 -7.73 -15.67 -5.55
N MET A 88 -6.61 -14.94 -5.49
CA MET A 88 -5.52 -15.17 -4.52
C MET A 88 -5.72 -14.41 -3.20
N LEU A 89 -6.53 -13.35 -3.23
CA LEU A 89 -6.89 -12.52 -2.08
C LEU A 89 -8.35 -12.72 -1.68
N THR A 90 -8.74 -12.17 -0.54
CA THR A 90 -10.12 -12.10 -0.06
C THR A 90 -10.67 -10.69 -0.21
N GLU A 91 -11.98 -10.55 -0.34
CA GLU A 91 -12.66 -9.25 -0.51
C GLU A 91 -12.33 -8.23 0.58
N SER A 92 -12.17 -8.68 1.84
CA SER A 92 -11.78 -7.79 2.96
C SER A 92 -10.52 -6.97 2.67
N ILE A 93 -9.52 -7.53 1.97
CA ILE A 93 -8.30 -6.81 1.61
C ILE A 93 -8.59 -5.72 0.58
N MET A 94 -9.52 -5.98 -0.35
CA MET A 94 -9.89 -5.01 -1.37
C MET A 94 -10.71 -3.85 -0.81
N HIS A 95 -11.61 -4.13 0.13
CA HIS A 95 -12.32 -3.08 0.86
C HIS A 95 -11.35 -2.19 1.65
N ASP A 96 -10.35 -2.76 2.33
CA ASP A 96 -9.31 -1.98 3.02
C ASP A 96 -8.54 -1.06 2.05
N CYS A 97 -8.19 -1.57 0.86
CA CYS A 97 -7.53 -0.76 -0.17
C CYS A 97 -8.43 0.39 -0.67
N ALA A 98 -9.72 0.12 -0.92
CA ALA A 98 -10.67 1.13 -1.35
C ALA A 98 -10.88 2.23 -0.28
N VAL A 99 -11.01 1.83 0.99
CA VAL A 99 -11.11 2.76 2.13
C VAL A 99 -9.86 3.60 2.26
N GLU A 100 -8.65 3.03 2.12
CA GLU A 100 -7.41 3.80 2.19
C GLU A 100 -7.30 4.83 1.06
N LEU A 101 -7.70 4.48 -0.17
CA LEU A 101 -7.72 5.42 -1.29
C LEU A 101 -8.72 6.57 -1.06
N LEU A 102 -9.92 6.26 -0.55
CA LEU A 102 -10.92 7.26 -0.19
C LEU A 102 -10.43 8.19 0.94
N ARG A 103 -9.72 7.64 1.94
CA ARG A 103 -9.18 8.40 3.07
C ARG A 103 -8.13 9.42 2.66
N ARG A 104 -7.34 9.14 1.63
CA ARG A 104 -6.30 10.04 1.11
C ARG A 104 -6.88 11.29 0.45
N ASN A 105 -8.06 11.18 -0.18
CA ASN A 105 -8.84 12.30 -0.70
C ASN A 105 -8.04 13.23 -1.65
N ASP A 106 -7.27 12.65 -2.55
CA ASP A 106 -6.49 13.36 -3.57
C ASP A 106 -6.73 12.76 -4.97
N GLU A 107 -6.48 13.54 -6.02
CA GLU A 107 -6.79 13.19 -7.41
C GLU A 107 -6.17 11.85 -7.86
N GLU A 108 -4.89 11.62 -7.55
CA GLU A 108 -4.19 10.39 -7.95
C GLU A 108 -4.78 9.16 -7.23
N SER A 109 -5.17 9.31 -5.96
CA SER A 109 -5.83 8.26 -5.20
C SER A 109 -7.21 7.93 -5.76
N PHE A 110 -7.99 8.92 -6.19
CA PHE A 110 -9.28 8.69 -6.87
C PHE A 110 -9.12 8.03 -8.23
N GLU A 111 -8.14 8.45 -9.03
CA GLU A 111 -7.83 7.80 -10.30
C GLU A 111 -7.45 6.32 -10.08
N CYS A 112 -6.61 6.05 -9.08
CA CYS A 112 -6.25 4.70 -8.68
C CYS A 112 -7.49 3.88 -8.25
N LEU A 113 -8.41 4.48 -7.49
CA LEU A 113 -9.66 3.84 -7.07
C LEU A 113 -10.53 3.50 -8.27
N CYS A 114 -10.72 4.42 -9.21
CA CYS A 114 -11.47 4.17 -10.43
C CYS A 114 -10.88 3.00 -11.23
N LYS A 115 -9.56 2.99 -11.44
CA LYS A 115 -8.86 1.88 -12.11
C LYS A 115 -9.05 0.56 -11.38
N LEU A 116 -8.96 0.57 -10.04
CA LEU A 116 -9.18 -0.61 -9.21
C LEU A 116 -10.59 -1.16 -9.39
N LEU A 117 -11.60 -0.29 -9.29
CA LEU A 117 -13.01 -0.66 -9.43
C LEU A 117 -13.36 -1.14 -10.84
N ILE A 118 -12.70 -0.64 -11.89
CA ILE A 118 -12.82 -1.19 -13.24
C ILE A 118 -12.36 -2.64 -13.28
N THR A 119 -11.24 -2.96 -12.61
CA THR A 119 -10.67 -4.32 -12.62
C THR A 119 -11.49 -5.30 -11.78
N ILE A 120 -11.94 -4.89 -10.59
CA ILE A 120 -12.49 -5.83 -9.58
C ILE A 120 -13.87 -5.46 -9.04
N GLY A 121 -14.46 -4.33 -9.44
CA GLY A 121 -15.70 -3.81 -8.85
C GLY A 121 -16.89 -4.76 -8.98
N LYS A 122 -17.03 -5.45 -10.11
CA LYS A 122 -18.08 -6.47 -10.31
C LYS A 122 -17.94 -7.66 -9.34
N ASP A 123 -16.70 -8.05 -9.02
CA ASP A 123 -16.44 -9.13 -8.06
C ASP A 123 -16.69 -8.68 -6.61
N LEU A 124 -16.70 -7.37 -6.33
CA LEU A 124 -17.03 -6.81 -5.03
C LEU A 124 -18.55 -6.54 -4.87
N ASP A 125 -19.29 -6.32 -5.95
CA ASP A 125 -20.71 -5.94 -5.92
C ASP A 125 -21.66 -7.14 -5.74
N HIS A 126 -21.88 -7.53 -4.48
CA HIS A 126 -22.81 -8.60 -4.11
C HIS A 126 -23.35 -8.41 -2.68
N LYS A 127 -24.43 -9.11 -2.32
CA LYS A 127 -25.21 -8.88 -1.09
C LYS A 127 -24.43 -8.95 0.25
N LYS A 128 -23.20 -9.47 0.27
CA LYS A 128 -22.30 -9.50 1.44
C LYS A 128 -21.27 -8.35 1.46
N GLY A 129 -21.12 -7.60 0.37
CA GLY A 129 -20.25 -6.44 0.23
C GLY A 129 -20.95 -5.09 0.44
N LYS A 130 -22.19 -5.11 0.95
CA LYS A 130 -22.92 -3.93 1.45
C LYS A 130 -22.85 -3.88 2.97
#